data_AF-A0A227J7D2-F1
#
_entry.id   AF-A0A227J7D2-F1
#
_cell.length_a   1.000
_cell.length_b   1.000
_cell.length_c   1.000
_cell.angle_alpha   90.00
_cell.angle_beta   90.00
_cell.angle_gamma   90.00
#
_symmetry.space_group_name_H-M   'P 1'
#
loop_
_entity.id
_entity.type
_entity.pdbx_description
1 polymer ?
#
loop_
_entity_poly.entity_id
_entity_poly.type
_entity_poly.pdbx_seq_one_letter_code
_entity_poly.pdbx_strand_id
1 'polypeptide(L)'
;NDKSKLIQTISAFFILLFFLFYTSSGLVAGGKLFETVFGLDYSIAVVIGTVCVVSYTLFGGFLAVSWTDLVQGLLMAAALMIVPIAVMDGGFGQLSSDMHNINPELLTLWNDVKGEPLSAIAIISLAAWGLGYF
;
A
#
# COMPACT_ATOMS: atom_id res chain seq x y z
N ASN A 1 -33.65 1.15 -17.69
CA ASN A 1 -33.17 1.13 -19.09
C ASN A 1 -32.84 2.57 -19.49
N ASP A 2 -31.64 3.05 -19.14
CA ASP A 2 -31.22 4.41 -19.46
C ASP A 2 -30.75 4.47 -20.93
N LYS A 3 -31.47 5.24 -21.76
CA LYS A 3 -31.22 5.33 -23.21
C LYS A 3 -30.15 6.35 -23.59
N SER A 4 -29.73 7.22 -22.65
CA SER A 4 -28.84 8.35 -22.95
C SER A 4 -27.35 8.05 -22.72
N LYS A 5 -27.00 6.90 -22.13
CA LYS A 5 -25.63 6.57 -21.64
C LYS A 5 -24.96 7.66 -20.79
N LEU A 6 -25.71 8.67 -20.34
CA LEU A 6 -25.19 9.88 -19.71
C LEU A 6 -24.61 9.53 -18.34
N ILE A 7 -25.32 8.69 -17.57
CA ILE A 7 -24.81 8.14 -16.31
C ILE A 7 -23.56 7.29 -16.56
N GLN A 8 -23.51 6.48 -17.63
CA GLN A 8 -22.33 5.68 -17.96
C GLN A 8 -21.10 6.54 -18.25
N THR A 9 -21.25 7.61 -19.04
CA THR A 9 -20.15 8.52 -19.39
C THR A 9 -19.66 9.30 -18.17
N ILE A 10 -20.57 9.84 -17.36
CA ILE A 10 -20.20 10.56 -16.13
C ILE A 10 -19.49 9.62 -15.16
N SER A 11 -20.03 8.42 -14.92
CA SER A 11 -19.40 7.43 -14.05
C SER A 11 -18.03 6.99 -14.58
N ALA A 12 -17.90 6.72 -15.89
CA ALA A 12 -16.61 6.38 -16.49
C ALA A 12 -15.58 7.50 -16.32
N PHE A 13 -15.99 8.75 -16.47
CA PHE A 13 -15.11 9.91 -16.22
C PHE A 13 -14.63 9.95 -14.77
N PHE A 14 -15.54 9.85 -13.80
CA PHE A 14 -15.18 9.83 -12.38
C PHE A 14 -14.29 8.64 -12.03
N ILE A 15 -14.62 7.43 -12.51
CA ILE A 15 -13.79 6.22 -12.30
C ILE A 15 -12.38 6.47 -12.84
N LEU A 16 -12.24 6.93 -14.09
CA LEU A 16 -10.93 7.20 -14.68
C LEU A 16 -10.15 8.25 -13.89
N LEU A 17 -10.81 9.32 -13.45
CA LEU A 17 -10.17 10.37 -12.66
C LEU A 17 -9.60 9.81 -11.35
N PHE A 18 -10.41 9.05 -10.59
CA PHE A 18 -9.95 8.45 -9.32
C PHE A 18 -8.90 7.36 -9.54
N PHE A 19 -9.06 6.50 -10.55
CA PHE A 19 -8.07 5.47 -10.89
C PHE A 19 -6.73 6.07 -11.32
N LEU A 20 -6.74 7.21 -12.01
CA LEU A 20 -5.53 7.92 -12.40
C LEU A 20 -4.75 8.37 -11.15
N PHE A 21 -5.41 9.03 -10.21
CA PHE A 21 -4.77 9.46 -8.97
C PHE A 21 -4.31 8.28 -8.11
N TYR A 22 -5.12 7.22 -8.04
CA TYR A 22 -4.77 5.98 -7.34
C TYR A 22 -3.49 5.35 -7.91
N THR A 23 -3.45 5.15 -9.22
CA THR A 23 -2.29 4.53 -9.91
C THR A 23 -1.05 5.42 -9.81
N SER A 24 -1.21 6.74 -9.97
CA SER A 24 -0.11 7.71 -9.82
C SER A 24 0.49 7.66 -8.41
N SER A 25 -0.35 7.65 -7.38
CA SER A 25 0.11 7.53 -5.98
C SER A 25 0.89 6.23 -5.74
N GLY A 26 0.43 5.11 -6.28
CA GLY A 26 1.14 3.83 -6.17
C GLY A 26 2.50 3.86 -6.84
N LEU A 27 2.59 4.46 -8.03
CA LEU A 27 3.84 4.55 -8.77
C LEU A 27 4.85 5.51 -8.12
N VAL A 28 4.39 6.62 -7.55
CA VAL A 28 5.20 7.55 -6.75
C VAL A 28 5.73 6.87 -5.50
N ALA A 29 4.89 6.12 -4.78
CA ALA A 29 5.32 5.36 -3.60
C ALA A 29 6.38 4.30 -3.96
N GLY A 30 6.19 3.59 -5.08
CA GLY A 30 7.19 2.68 -5.63
C GLY A 30 8.50 3.39 -5.96
N GLY A 31 8.45 4.53 -6.67
CA GLY A 31 9.63 5.33 -7.00
C GLY A 31 10.45 5.75 -5.78
N LYS A 32 9.77 6.23 -4.72
CA LYS A 32 10.44 6.59 -3.45
C LYS A 32 11.04 5.38 -2.74
N LEU A 33 10.39 4.22 -2.80
CA LEU A 33 10.92 2.99 -2.23
C LEU A 33 12.22 2.60 -2.96
N PHE A 34 12.22 2.62 -4.29
CA PHE A 34 13.42 2.33 -5.08
C PHE A 34 14.55 3.33 -4.84
N GLU A 35 14.23 4.63 -4.72
CA GLU A 35 15.18 5.67 -4.33
C GLU A 35 15.80 5.38 -2.96
N THR A 36 14.98 5.04 -1.97
CA THR A 36 15.45 4.80 -0.59
C THR A 36 16.26 3.51 -0.46
N VAL A 37 15.86 2.44 -1.15
CA VAL A 37 16.48 1.11 -1.03
C VAL A 37 17.73 0.98 -1.90
N PHE A 38 17.69 1.47 -3.14
CA PHE A 38 18.77 1.29 -4.11
C PHE A 38 19.62 2.56 -4.30
N GLY A 39 19.24 3.69 -3.70
CA GLY A 39 19.93 4.97 -3.88
C GLY A 39 19.80 5.55 -5.30
N LEU A 40 18.81 5.10 -6.07
CA LEU A 40 18.56 5.58 -7.43
C LEU A 40 17.87 6.94 -7.40
N ASP A 41 18.13 7.77 -8.40
CA ASP A 41 17.38 9.01 -8.58
C ASP A 41 15.87 8.72 -8.73
N TYR A 42 15.04 9.44 -7.96
CA TYR A 42 13.59 9.29 -7.97
C TYR A 42 12.99 9.35 -9.38
N SER A 43 13.42 10.30 -10.21
CA SER A 43 12.86 10.47 -11.56
C SER A 43 13.18 9.26 -12.43
N ILE A 44 14.40 8.72 -12.32
CA ILE A 44 14.81 7.53 -13.04
C ILE A 44 14.01 6.30 -12.56
N ALA A 45 13.86 6.14 -11.24
CA ALA A 45 13.13 5.02 -10.66
C ALA A 45 11.65 5.00 -11.11
N VAL A 46 10.99 6.15 -11.08
CA VAL A 46 9.61 6.33 -11.55
C VAL A 46 9.46 6.03 -13.04
N VAL A 47 10.36 6.55 -13.89
CA VAL A 47 10.30 6.34 -15.34
C VAL A 47 10.50 4.87 -15.69
N ILE A 48 11.52 4.21 -15.13
CA ILE A 48 11.78 2.79 -15.37
C ILE A 48 10.60 1.95 -14.88
N GLY A 49 10.10 2.21 -13.67
CA GLY A 49 8.93 1.52 -13.13
C GLY A 49 7.70 1.64 -14.04
N THR A 50 7.42 2.85 -14.52
CA THR A 50 6.30 3.11 -15.44
C THR A 50 6.46 2.36 -16.75
N VAL A 51 7.65 2.43 -17.37
CA VAL A 51 7.92 1.74 -18.63
C VAL A 51 7.77 0.23 -18.47
N CYS A 52 8.31 -0.34 -17.38
CA CYS A 52 8.15 -1.77 -17.09
C CYS A 52 6.66 -2.15 -16.98
N VAL A 53 5.89 -1.42 -16.17
CA VAL A 53 4.45 -1.65 -15.95
C VAL A 53 3.67 -1.60 -17.25
N VAL A 54 3.84 -0.51 -18.02
CA VAL A 54 3.17 -0.31 -19.31
C VAL A 54 3.56 -1.40 -20.31
N SER A 55 4.84 -1.80 -20.36
CA SER A 55 5.31 -2.81 -21.30
C SER A 55 4.64 -4.16 -21.05
N TYR A 56 4.67 -4.69 -19.82
CA TYR A 56 4.09 -6.01 -19.58
C TYR A 56 2.55 -6.00 -19.62
N THR A 57 1.89 -4.87 -19.31
CA THR A 57 0.43 -4.76 -19.44
C THR A 57 -0.03 -4.68 -20.89
N LEU A 58 0.72 -4.01 -21.77
CA LEU A 58 0.36 -3.89 -23.19
C LEU A 58 0.63 -5.19 -23.97
N PHE A 59 1.78 -5.84 -23.77
CA PHE A 59 2.17 -7.00 -24.57
C PHE A 59 1.66 -8.35 -24.04
N GLY A 60 1.37 -8.44 -22.74
CA GLY A 60 1.13 -9.72 -22.09
C GLY A 60 -0.34 -10.20 -22.01
N GLY A 61 -1.30 -9.31 -22.28
CA GLY A 61 -2.73 -9.63 -22.17
C GLY A 61 -3.16 -10.06 -20.75
N PHE A 62 -4.33 -10.68 -20.62
CA PHE A 62 -4.89 -11.08 -19.31
C PHE A 62 -3.98 -12.05 -18.54
N LEU A 63 -3.31 -12.98 -19.25
CA LEU A 63 -2.47 -13.99 -18.62
C LEU A 63 -1.26 -13.38 -17.93
N ALA A 64 -0.56 -12.42 -18.56
CA ALA A 64 0.57 -11.76 -17.93
C ALA A 64 0.15 -10.97 -16.69
N VAL A 65 -0.99 -10.28 -16.76
CA VAL A 65 -1.55 -9.55 -15.61
C VAL A 65 -1.85 -10.49 -14.45
N SER A 66 -2.50 -11.64 -14.72
CA SER A 66 -2.79 -12.63 -13.68
C SER A 66 -1.52 -13.23 -13.05
N TRP A 67 -0.47 -13.46 -13.84
CA TRP A 67 0.81 -13.93 -13.30
C TRP A 67 1.48 -12.88 -12.42
N THR A 68 1.50 -11.60 -12.83
CA THR A 68 2.06 -10.53 -12.01
C THR A 68 1.29 -10.31 -10.72
N ASP A 69 -0.05 -10.44 -10.77
CA ASP A 69 -0.92 -10.33 -9.59
C ASP A 69 -0.66 -11.47 -8.60
N LEU A 70 -0.54 -12.71 -9.08
CA LEU A 70 -0.20 -13.87 -8.25
C LEU A 70 1.14 -13.68 -7.54
N VAL A 71 2.18 -13.26 -8.28
CA VAL A 71 3.51 -13.01 -7.71
C VAL A 71 3.47 -11.90 -6.68
N GLN A 72 2.79 -10.80 -6.97
CA GLN A 72 2.65 -9.67 -6.03
C GLN A 72 1.89 -10.08 -4.76
N GLY A 73 0.80 -10.85 -4.90
CA GLY A 73 0.05 -11.38 -3.77
C GLY A 73 0.89 -12.32 -2.89
N LEU A 74 1.67 -13.22 -3.49
CA LEU A 74 2.59 -14.09 -2.75
C LEU A 74 3.71 -13.31 -2.06
N LEU A 75 4.29 -12.30 -2.71
CA LEU A 75 5.29 -11.43 -2.11
C LEU A 75 4.72 -10.63 -0.94
N MET A 76 3.51 -10.10 -1.05
CA MET A 76 2.82 -9.40 0.04
C MET A 76 2.52 -10.34 1.21
N ALA A 77 2.05 -11.56 0.95
CA ALA A 77 1.79 -12.56 1.97
C ALA A 77 3.09 -12.98 2.69
N ALA A 78 4.18 -13.18 1.95
CA ALA A 78 5.49 -13.47 2.51
C ALA A 78 6.00 -12.30 3.37
N ALA A 79 5.88 -11.06 2.90
CA ALA A 79 6.27 -9.87 3.66
C ALA A 79 5.49 -9.74 4.97
N LEU A 80 4.18 -9.99 4.96
CA LEU A 80 3.34 -10.00 6.17
C LEU A 80 3.81 -11.02 7.23
N MET A 81 4.37 -12.15 6.79
CA MET A 81 4.90 -13.17 7.70
C MET A 81 6.34 -12.89 8.12
N ILE A 82 7.21 -12.48 7.20
CA ILE A 82 8.64 -12.33 7.42
C ILE A 82 8.95 -11.09 8.27
N VAL A 83 8.27 -9.96 8.03
CA VAL A 83 8.58 -8.68 8.71
C VAL A 83 8.44 -8.80 10.23
N PRO A 84 7.34 -9.33 10.80
CA PRO A 84 7.23 -9.51 12.25
C PRO A 84 8.29 -10.46 12.81
N ILE A 85 8.58 -11.57 12.12
CA ILE A 85 9.58 -12.55 12.54
C ILE A 85 10.98 -11.93 12.57
N ALA A 86 11.32 -11.12 11.56
CA ALA A 86 12.62 -10.47 11.45
C ALA A 86 12.87 -9.42 12.55
N VAL A 87 11.81 -8.74 13.02
CA VAL A 87 11.91 -7.73 14.08
C VAL A 87 11.88 -8.37 15.48
N MET A 88 11.43 -9.61 15.62
CA MET A 88 11.28 -10.29 16.91
C MET A 88 12.59 -10.84 17.51
N ASP A 89 13.77 -10.48 17.01
CA ASP A 89 15.15 -10.89 17.38
C ASP A 89 15.34 -11.62 18.75
N GLY A 90 14.82 -12.85 18.89
CA GLY A 90 14.96 -13.70 20.09
C GLY A 90 13.70 -13.93 20.96
N GLY A 91 12.57 -13.28 20.70
CA GLY A 91 11.26 -13.60 21.30
C GLY A 91 10.36 -12.38 21.62
N PHE A 92 9.10 -12.64 21.97
CA PHE A 92 8.10 -11.60 22.31
C PHE A 92 8.53 -10.67 23.46
N GLY A 93 9.37 -11.15 24.38
CA GLY A 93 9.86 -10.35 25.51
C GLY A 93 10.81 -9.23 25.07
N GLN A 94 11.71 -9.51 24.13
CA GLN A 94 12.67 -8.52 23.61
C GLN A 94 11.94 -7.45 22.78
N LEU A 95 11.02 -7.88 21.90
CA LEU A 95 10.17 -6.99 21.11
C LEU A 95 9.38 -6.01 21.99
N SER A 96 8.76 -6.50 23.07
CA SER A 96 8.00 -5.65 24.01
C SER A 96 8.91 -4.62 24.70
N SER A 97 10.11 -5.05 25.12
CA SER A 97 11.09 -4.16 25.73
C SER A 97 11.61 -3.10 24.76
N ASP A 98 11.92 -3.48 23.52
CA ASP A 98 12.44 -2.57 22.50
C ASP A 98 11.36 -1.56 22.06
N MET A 99 10.10 -2.00 21.91
CA MET A 99 8.98 -1.10 21.66
C MET A 99 8.76 -0.13 22.82
N HIS A 100 8.84 -0.59 24.07
CA HIS A 100 8.73 0.29 25.24
C HIS A 100 9.86 1.32 25.32
N ASN A 101 11.08 0.95 24.92
CA ASN A 101 12.24 1.85 24.88
C ASN A 101 12.14 2.90 23.76
N ILE A 102 11.56 2.56 22.61
CA ILE A 102 11.36 3.50 21.50
C ILE A 102 10.22 4.47 21.83
N ASN A 103 9.06 3.93 22.20
CA ASN A 103 7.93 4.72 22.63
C ASN A 103 6.90 3.86 23.38
N PRO A 104 6.67 4.11 24.69
CA PRO A 104 5.73 3.32 25.50
C PRO A 104 4.28 3.41 25.01
N GLU A 105 3.91 4.47 24.29
CA GLU A 105 2.55 4.66 23.76
C GLU A 105 2.22 3.71 22.61
N LEU A 106 3.22 3.10 21.95
CA LEU A 106 3.02 2.13 20.85
C LEU A 106 2.32 0.83 21.31
N LEU A 107 2.35 0.55 22.62
CA LEU A 107 1.72 -0.63 23.22
C LEU A 107 0.30 -0.34 23.73
N THR A 108 -0.14 0.91 23.69
CA THR A 108 -1.48 1.30 24.13
C THR A 108 -2.47 1.18 22.99
N LEU A 109 -3.67 0.66 23.28
CA LEU A 109 -4.70 0.45 22.25
C LEU A 109 -5.54 1.71 21.98
N TRP A 110 -5.47 2.71 22.87
CA TRP A 110 -6.41 3.83 22.91
C TRP A 110 -5.73 5.19 22.71
N ASN A 111 -4.40 5.26 22.70
CA ASN A 111 -3.65 6.48 22.46
C ASN A 111 -2.90 6.40 21.12
N ASP A 112 -2.68 7.56 20.51
CA ASP A 112 -1.82 7.74 19.35
C ASP A 112 -0.34 7.70 19.77
N VAL A 113 0.58 7.68 18.79
CA VAL A 113 2.05 7.68 18.98
C VAL A 113 2.54 8.82 19.88
N LYS A 114 1.74 9.87 20.10
CA LYS A 114 2.06 11.01 20.97
C LYS A 114 1.48 10.92 22.39
N GLY A 115 0.73 9.86 22.71
CA GLY A 115 0.05 9.67 23.99
C GLY A 115 -1.31 10.37 24.12
N GLU A 116 -1.79 10.98 23.03
CA GLU A 116 -3.13 11.58 22.98
C GLU A 116 -4.19 10.52 22.65
N PRO A 117 -5.39 10.58 23.24
CA PRO A 117 -6.44 9.61 22.96
C PRO A 117 -6.84 9.62 21.48
N LEU A 118 -6.98 8.43 20.90
CA LEU A 118 -7.39 8.25 19.51
C LEU A 118 -8.75 8.88 19.27
N SER A 119 -8.82 9.77 18.27
CA SER A 119 -10.08 10.32 17.80
C SER A 119 -10.99 9.22 17.25
N ALA A 120 -12.31 9.41 17.36
CA ALA A 120 -13.29 8.52 16.74
C ALA A 120 -13.05 8.36 15.22
N ILE A 121 -12.59 9.42 14.53
CA ILE A 121 -12.19 9.33 13.12
C ILE A 121 -11.03 8.35 12.94
N ALA A 122 -10.00 8.41 13.80
CA ALA A 122 -8.82 7.57 13.69
C ALA A 122 -9.15 6.09 13.89
N ILE A 123 -10.00 5.78 14.88
CA ILE A 123 -10.46 4.40 15.14
C ILE A 123 -11.23 3.86 13.93
N ILE A 124 -12.16 4.66 13.38
CA ILE A 124 -12.94 4.25 12.20
C ILE A 124 -12.02 4.07 10.99
N SER A 125 -11.04 4.95 10.78
CA SER A 125 -10.07 4.84 9.67
C SER A 125 -9.18 3.60 9.80
N LEU A 126 -8.68 3.29 11.00
CA LEU A 126 -7.86 2.10 11.25
C LEU A 126 -8.68 0.81 11.08
N ALA A 127 -9.93 0.80 11.55
CA ALA A 127 -10.84 -0.33 11.35
C ALA A 127 -11.20 -0.51 9.87
N ALA A 128 -11.46 0.57 9.13
CA ALA A 128 -11.72 0.53 7.69
C ALA A 128 -10.51 0.02 6.89
N TRP A 129 -9.30 0.35 7.34
CA TRP A 129 -8.07 -0.19 6.74
C TRP A 129 -7.88 -1.68 7.06
N GLY A 130 -8.07 -2.08 8.32
CA GLY A 130 -7.92 -3.46 8.79
C GLY A 130 -8.98 -4.44 8.28
N LEU A 131 -10.19 -3.96 7.98
CA LEU A 131 -11.26 -4.77 7.38
C LEU A 131 -11.11 -4.95 5.86
N GLY A 132 -10.04 -4.40 5.27
CA GLY A 132 -9.81 -4.46 3.83
C GLY A 132 -10.68 -3.42 3.13
N TYR A 133 -10.11 -2.25 2.91
CA TYR A 133 -10.74 -1.14 2.21
C TYR A 133 -11.35 -1.62 0.87
N PHE A 134 -12.68 -1.67 0.81
CA PHE A 134 -13.52 -1.72 -0.39
C PHE A 134 -14.48 -0.53 -0.36
#